data_AF-A0A8K0NH26-F1
#
_entry.id   AF-A0A8K0NH26-F1
#
_cell.length_a   1.000
_cell.length_b   1.000
_cell.length_c   1.000
_cell.angle_alpha   90.00
_cell.angle_beta   90.00
_cell.angle_gamma   90.00
#
_symmetry.space_group_name_H-M   'P 1'
#
loop_
_entity.id
_entity.type
_entity.pdbx_description
1 polymer ?
#
loop_
_entity_poly.entity_id
_entity_poly.type
_entity_poly.pdbx_seq_one_letter_code
_entity_poly.pdbx_strand_id
1 'polypeptide(L)'
;MFRARAAQTWRSRRVTASSFSGRVIARRRYCRGQSRARAGQEPAWSTWTAGSFALGGAASHNIVDSSSSSGNRNGNHEDDDDDDDDSLSTNNMSASLIPANPDDVMVIRHVTPNVVTFSVPFSRFGRIKIGGRGTLVKLTSGSLAVFSPAALTEESKAKVAELGGQVAYIVALDFEHHIFISEWAKQYPGAKIIGPEGLLEKRAKQHKDPKINNDSFAVVFTKANKHSVKIGDDFDADFDYEYVDGHANKEIVFHYKPDRVLIEADLMFNLPAVEQYSRVPDGQKPGGLADRLFQSTQSTAGDATWMKRFNWYLTAKDRPSLNESVKRIDQWDFTTLIPCHGDVIEGNAKDMFRKVFQWHLQGKK
;
A
#
# COMPACT_ATOMS: atom_id res chain seq x y z
N MET A 1 -33.56 -37.41 -45.07
CA MET A 1 -32.77 -38.60 -44.70
C MET A 1 -32.13 -38.36 -43.33
N PHE A 2 -32.49 -39.22 -42.38
CA PHE A 2 -31.99 -39.49 -41.01
C PHE A 2 -31.57 -38.37 -40.03
N ARG A 3 -32.44 -38.23 -39.02
CA ARG A 3 -32.16 -37.82 -37.62
C ARG A 3 -31.62 -39.01 -36.81
N ALA A 4 -30.77 -38.76 -35.80
CA ALA A 4 -30.74 -39.39 -34.45
C ALA A 4 -29.51 -38.85 -33.68
N ARG A 5 -29.60 -37.95 -32.69
CA ARG A 5 -29.76 -38.19 -31.23
C ARG A 5 -29.29 -39.55 -30.71
N ALA A 6 -28.26 -39.52 -29.84
CA ALA A 6 -28.11 -40.47 -28.74
C ALA A 6 -27.69 -39.70 -27.47
N ALA A 7 -28.62 -39.66 -26.51
CA ALA A 7 -28.37 -39.31 -25.12
C ALA A 7 -28.16 -40.61 -24.35
N GLN A 8 -27.19 -40.64 -23.43
CA GLN A 8 -27.09 -41.67 -22.40
C GLN A 8 -27.12 -40.99 -21.03
N THR A 9 -28.17 -41.31 -20.28
CA THR A 9 -28.33 -41.08 -18.84
C THR A 9 -28.39 -42.44 -18.14
N TRP A 10 -28.32 -42.42 -16.80
CA TRP A 10 -28.39 -43.51 -15.80
C TRP A 10 -27.01 -44.08 -15.38
N ARG A 11 -26.64 -44.22 -14.10
CA ARG A 11 -27.40 -44.47 -12.85
C ARG A 11 -26.65 -43.92 -11.62
N SER A 12 -27.45 -43.45 -10.67
CA SER A 12 -27.07 -43.19 -9.28
C SER A 12 -26.79 -44.50 -8.51
N ARG A 13 -25.82 -44.47 -7.59
CA ARG A 13 -25.74 -45.41 -6.46
C ARG A 13 -25.66 -44.62 -5.15
N ARG A 14 -26.74 -44.69 -4.37
CA ARG A 14 -26.75 -44.42 -2.93
C ARG A 14 -25.97 -45.54 -2.24
N VAL A 15 -25.09 -45.18 -1.33
CA VAL A 15 -24.58 -46.10 -0.30
C VAL A 15 -25.14 -45.60 1.04
N THR A 16 -25.88 -46.48 1.70
CA THR A 16 -26.51 -46.29 3.00
C THR A 16 -25.51 -46.47 4.13
N ALA A 17 -25.72 -45.67 5.19
CA ALA A 17 -25.00 -45.69 6.44
C ALA A 17 -25.13 -47.03 7.19
N SER A 18 -24.06 -47.43 7.89
CA SER A 18 -24.10 -48.38 9.00
C SER A 18 -23.54 -47.72 10.26
N SER A 19 -24.30 -47.91 11.33
CA SER A 19 -24.13 -47.47 12.69
C SER A 19 -22.95 -48.16 13.39
N PHE A 20 -22.23 -47.41 14.23
CA PHE A 20 -21.51 -47.97 15.38
C PHE A 20 -21.87 -47.19 16.65
N SER A 21 -22.46 -47.91 17.60
CA SER A 21 -22.80 -47.49 18.95
C SER A 21 -21.59 -47.58 19.86
N GLY A 22 -21.40 -46.61 20.76
CA GLY A 22 -20.29 -46.65 21.73
C GLY A 22 -20.37 -45.63 22.87
N ARG A 23 -21.29 -45.88 23.81
CA ARG A 23 -21.31 -45.52 25.25
C ARG A 23 -20.98 -44.08 25.71
N VAL A 24 -22.04 -43.51 26.28
CA VAL A 24 -22.09 -42.47 27.32
C VAL A 24 -21.35 -42.91 28.60
N ILE A 25 -20.50 -42.03 29.13
CA ILE A 25 -20.17 -41.97 30.56
C ILE A 25 -20.39 -40.53 31.03
N ALA A 26 -21.40 -40.35 31.86
CA ALA A 26 -21.65 -39.13 32.62
C ALA A 26 -21.05 -39.27 34.03
N ARG A 27 -20.48 -38.18 34.55
CA ARG A 27 -20.28 -37.74 35.96
C ARG A 27 -19.11 -36.72 35.93
N ARG A 28 -19.08 -35.59 36.62
CA ARG A 28 -19.85 -35.01 37.72
C ARG A 28 -19.57 -33.50 37.73
N ARG A 29 -20.56 -32.71 38.17
CA ARG A 29 -20.38 -31.31 38.58
C ARG A 29 -19.40 -31.21 39.75
N TYR A 30 -18.56 -30.19 39.75
CA TYR A 30 -18.06 -29.55 40.96
C TYR A 30 -18.04 -28.04 40.77
N CYS A 31 -18.85 -27.34 41.57
CA CYS A 31 -18.74 -25.91 41.83
C CYS A 31 -17.84 -25.71 43.06
N ARG A 32 -16.90 -24.77 42.97
CA ARG A 32 -16.55 -23.72 43.96
C ARG A 32 -15.09 -23.32 43.79
N GLY A 33 -14.84 -22.01 43.89
CA GLY A 33 -13.52 -21.50 44.19
C GLY A 33 -13.22 -20.14 43.59
N GLN A 34 -13.79 -19.07 44.17
CA GLN A 34 -13.20 -17.74 44.09
C GLN A 34 -11.73 -17.82 44.55
N SER A 35 -10.82 -17.24 43.78
CA SER A 35 -9.55 -16.76 44.34
C SER A 35 -9.10 -15.51 43.59
N ARG A 36 -8.82 -14.48 44.38
CA ARG A 36 -8.19 -13.22 44.00
C ARG A 36 -6.74 -13.49 43.58
N ALA A 37 -6.30 -12.86 42.48
CA ALA A 37 -4.89 -12.57 42.20
C ALA A 37 -4.85 -11.16 41.58
N ARG A 38 -4.50 -10.15 42.37
CA ARG A 38 -3.18 -9.50 42.44
C ARG A 38 -2.77 -8.87 41.10
N ALA A 39 -2.73 -7.54 41.14
CA ALA A 39 -2.09 -6.66 40.18
C ALA A 39 -0.69 -7.17 39.83
N GLY A 40 -0.48 -7.43 38.54
CA GLY A 40 0.83 -7.58 37.92
C GLY A 40 0.99 -6.45 36.91
N GLN A 41 2.08 -5.70 37.05
CA GLN A 41 2.48 -4.64 36.14
C GLN A 41 2.54 -5.16 34.70
N GLU A 42 1.87 -4.46 33.78
CA GLU A 42 2.06 -4.66 32.36
C GLU A 42 3.44 -4.13 31.94
N PRO A 43 4.21 -4.86 31.11
CA PRO A 43 5.41 -4.31 30.50
C PRO A 43 5.02 -3.23 29.48
N ALA A 44 5.55 -2.03 29.68
CA ALA A 44 5.43 -0.93 28.74
C ALA A 44 6.06 -1.32 27.40
N TRP A 45 5.22 -1.63 26.41
CA TRP A 45 5.64 -1.69 25.01
C TRP A 45 5.57 -0.28 24.44
N SER A 46 6.74 0.22 24.03
CA SER A 46 6.92 1.49 23.35
C SER A 46 6.01 1.56 22.12
N THR A 47 5.35 2.71 21.99
CA THR A 47 4.40 3.06 20.93
C THR A 47 5.09 3.05 19.56
N TRP A 48 4.72 2.12 18.70
CA TRP A 48 5.00 2.17 17.26
C TRP A 48 3.96 3.05 16.59
N THR A 49 4.12 4.37 16.74
CA THR A 49 3.37 5.38 15.99
C THR A 49 4.29 6.01 14.96
N ALA A 50 3.79 6.10 13.73
CA ALA A 50 4.34 6.96 12.70
C ALA A 50 4.59 8.36 13.29
N GLY A 51 5.87 8.76 13.34
CA GLY A 51 6.26 10.08 13.79
C GLY A 51 5.89 11.10 12.73
N SER A 52 4.82 11.86 12.99
CA SER A 52 4.66 13.21 12.45
C SER A 52 4.98 14.18 13.57
N PHE A 53 6.05 14.97 13.40
CA PHE A 53 6.30 16.14 14.23
C PHE A 53 5.19 17.17 13.95
N ALA A 54 4.36 17.42 14.96
CA ALA A 54 3.52 18.61 15.04
C ALA A 54 3.90 19.33 16.35
N LEU A 55 4.58 20.47 16.24
CA LEU A 55 4.69 21.41 17.34
C LEU A 55 3.58 22.45 17.17
N GLY A 56 2.63 22.43 18.10
CA GLY A 56 1.64 23.48 18.27
C GLY A 56 2.26 24.71 18.93
N GLY A 57 1.80 25.88 18.51
CA GLY A 57 1.90 27.12 19.26
C GLY A 57 0.50 27.73 19.31
N ALA A 58 -0.10 27.74 20.51
CA ALA A 58 -1.41 28.31 20.75
C ALA A 58 -1.36 29.85 20.70
N ALA A 59 -2.47 30.42 20.25
CA ALA A 59 -2.73 31.86 20.21
C ALA A 59 -2.99 32.45 21.61
N SER A 60 -2.60 33.70 21.79
CA SER A 60 -3.24 34.65 22.72
C SER A 60 -3.45 35.99 22.01
N HIS A 61 -4.63 36.58 22.23
CA HIS A 61 -5.14 37.77 21.55
C HIS A 61 -4.74 39.09 22.24
N ASN A 62 -4.59 40.12 21.38
CA ASN A 62 -4.89 41.55 21.52
C ASN A 62 -4.19 42.38 22.63
N ILE A 63 -3.60 43.53 22.30
CA ILE A 63 -4.24 44.86 22.21
C ILE A 63 -3.18 45.92 21.81
N VAL A 64 -3.61 46.83 20.94
CA VAL A 64 -3.21 48.20 20.56
C VAL A 64 -2.31 48.97 21.57
N ASP A 65 -1.26 49.67 21.12
CA ASP A 65 -1.21 51.14 20.95
C ASP A 65 0.21 51.65 20.60
N SER A 66 0.21 52.92 20.20
CA SER A 66 1.09 53.75 19.40
C SER A 66 2.36 54.34 20.05
N SER A 67 3.07 55.14 19.23
CA SER A 67 4.16 56.12 19.52
C SER A 67 5.58 55.55 19.61
N SER A 68 6.67 56.27 19.34
CA SER A 68 7.07 57.37 18.44
C SER A 68 8.58 57.55 18.72
N SER A 69 9.29 58.22 17.80
CA SER A 69 10.66 58.77 17.98
C SER A 69 11.80 57.73 18.03
N SER A 70 13.04 57.98 17.60
CA SER A 70 13.74 59.01 16.82
C SER A 70 15.23 58.56 16.78
N GLY A 71 16.04 59.05 15.83
CA GLY A 71 17.50 59.16 16.04
C GLY A 71 18.46 58.28 15.24
N ASN A 72 18.71 58.68 13.99
CA ASN A 72 20.01 59.15 13.45
C ASN A 72 21.34 58.37 13.64
N ARG A 73 22.06 58.29 12.50
CA ARG A 73 23.53 58.44 12.23
C ARG A 73 24.48 57.22 12.15
N ASN A 74 24.99 57.07 10.92
CA ASN A 74 26.38 56.97 10.44
C ASN A 74 27.33 55.86 10.91
N GLY A 75 28.01 55.24 9.92
CA GLY A 75 29.41 54.85 10.02
C GLY A 75 29.81 53.63 9.20
N ASN A 76 30.60 53.86 8.14
CA ASN A 76 31.25 52.85 7.28
C ASN A 76 32.15 51.86 8.04
N HIS A 77 32.23 50.62 7.57
CA HIS A 77 33.52 49.94 7.40
C HIS A 77 33.45 48.87 6.30
N GLU A 78 34.50 48.83 5.49
CA GLU A 78 34.78 47.92 4.38
C GLU A 78 35.41 46.62 4.90
N ASP A 79 35.49 45.65 3.98
CA ASP A 79 36.37 44.46 3.94
C ASP A 79 36.03 43.28 4.88
N ASP A 80 35.57 42.18 4.30
CA ASP A 80 36.45 41.07 3.91
C ASP A 80 35.64 39.93 3.26
N ASP A 81 36.16 39.48 2.11
CA ASP A 81 35.76 38.26 1.41
C ASP A 81 36.04 37.04 2.30
N ASP A 82 35.03 36.21 2.54
CA ASP A 82 35.22 34.79 2.82
C ASP A 82 34.03 34.01 2.22
N ASP A 83 34.30 33.41 1.06
CA ASP A 83 33.49 32.38 0.42
C ASP A 83 33.47 31.13 1.32
N ASP A 84 32.57 31.11 2.29
CA ASP A 84 32.18 29.88 2.98
C ASP A 84 31.08 29.18 2.17
N ASP A 85 31.52 28.24 1.31
CA ASP A 85 30.73 27.16 0.72
C ASP A 85 30.13 26.28 1.84
N ASP A 86 29.07 26.79 2.47
CA ASP A 86 28.24 26.00 3.38
C ASP A 86 27.25 25.18 2.53
N SER A 87 27.81 24.15 1.88
CA SER A 87 27.06 23.04 1.27
C SER A 87 26.38 22.19 2.35
N LEU A 88 25.47 22.82 3.09
CA LEU A 88 24.54 22.19 4.01
C LEU A 88 23.60 21.29 3.20
N SER A 89 24.02 20.02 3.13
CA SER A 89 23.24 18.83 2.80
C SER A 89 21.74 19.10 2.75
N THR A 90 21.24 19.29 1.53
CA THR A 90 19.81 19.17 1.26
C THR A 90 19.41 17.78 1.74
N ASN A 91 18.64 17.70 2.84
CA ASN A 91 18.04 16.45 3.32
C ASN A 91 17.05 15.95 2.25
N ASN A 92 17.58 15.31 1.21
CA ASN A 92 16.85 14.76 0.09
C ASN A 92 16.32 13.39 0.52
N MET A 93 15.23 13.40 1.29
CA MET A 93 14.68 12.21 1.94
C MET A 93 14.36 11.10 0.92
N SER A 94 13.89 11.43 -0.28
CA SER A 94 13.63 10.45 -1.35
C SER A 94 14.91 9.86 -1.95
N ALA A 95 16.00 10.60 -2.08
CA ALA A 95 17.24 10.09 -2.67
C ALA A 95 17.79 8.86 -1.93
N SER A 96 17.62 8.80 -0.61
CA SER A 96 18.02 7.63 0.20
C SER A 96 17.21 6.35 -0.08
N LEU A 97 16.07 6.48 -0.75
CA LEU A 97 15.12 5.41 -1.03
C LEU A 97 15.26 4.85 -2.45
N ILE A 98 16.02 5.53 -3.32
CA ILE A 98 16.11 5.23 -4.75
C ILE A 98 17.50 4.66 -5.04
N PRO A 99 17.61 3.47 -5.67
CA PRO A 99 18.89 2.96 -6.14
C PRO A 99 19.57 3.94 -7.11
N ALA A 100 20.90 4.03 -7.07
CA ALA A 100 21.64 4.95 -7.95
C ALA A 100 21.36 4.69 -9.44
N ASN A 101 21.25 3.42 -9.83
CA ASN A 101 20.83 2.98 -11.16
C ASN A 101 19.57 2.10 -11.01
N PRO A 102 18.36 2.67 -11.14
CA PRO A 102 17.13 1.89 -10.98
C PRO A 102 16.97 0.77 -12.03
N ASP A 103 17.48 0.95 -13.26
CA ASP A 103 17.42 -0.07 -14.33
C ASP A 103 18.15 -1.37 -13.94
N ASP A 104 19.34 -1.25 -13.34
CA ASP A 104 20.19 -2.40 -12.99
C ASP A 104 19.50 -3.36 -12.02
N VAL A 105 18.57 -2.85 -11.20
CA VAL A 105 17.90 -3.60 -10.13
C VAL A 105 16.40 -3.77 -10.35
N MET A 106 15.81 -3.12 -11.34
CA MET A 106 14.38 -3.23 -11.64
C MET A 106 14.07 -4.57 -12.29
N VAL A 107 13.06 -5.28 -11.81
CA VAL A 107 12.53 -6.49 -12.44
C VAL A 107 11.20 -6.16 -13.10
N ILE A 108 11.17 -6.25 -14.42
CA ILE A 108 9.96 -6.04 -15.22
C ILE A 108 9.34 -7.40 -15.55
N ARG A 109 8.09 -7.62 -15.14
CA ARG A 109 7.40 -8.90 -15.36
C ARG A 109 5.95 -8.71 -15.79
N HIS A 110 5.53 -9.45 -16.82
CA HIS A 110 4.11 -9.66 -17.10
C HIS A 110 3.54 -10.64 -16.06
N VAL A 111 2.64 -10.16 -15.21
CA VAL A 111 1.80 -11.02 -14.35
C VAL A 111 0.70 -11.64 -15.19
N THR A 112 0.16 -10.85 -16.12
CA THR A 112 -0.78 -11.26 -17.16
C THR A 112 -0.39 -10.55 -18.47
N PRO A 113 -1.03 -10.86 -19.62
CA PRO A 113 -0.79 -10.10 -20.85
C PRO A 113 -1.07 -8.59 -20.70
N ASN A 114 -2.00 -8.18 -19.84
CA ASN A 114 -2.40 -6.78 -19.67
C ASN A 114 -1.81 -6.13 -18.40
N VAL A 115 -1.18 -6.89 -17.50
CA VAL A 115 -0.67 -6.40 -16.22
C VAL A 115 0.83 -6.66 -16.11
N VAL A 116 1.59 -5.58 -16.00
CA VAL A 116 3.04 -5.60 -15.85
C VAL A 116 3.44 -5.00 -14.50
N THR A 117 4.40 -5.62 -13.81
CA THR A 117 4.98 -5.07 -12.59
C THR A 117 6.40 -4.58 -12.82
N PHE A 118 6.74 -3.49 -12.14
CA PHE A 118 8.07 -2.91 -12.04
C PHE A 118 8.55 -3.05 -10.60
N SER A 119 9.28 -4.12 -10.32
CA SER A 119 9.72 -4.47 -8.96
C SER A 119 11.10 -3.91 -8.70
N VAL A 120 11.29 -3.27 -7.55
CA VAL A 120 12.58 -2.65 -7.19
C VAL A 120 12.95 -2.99 -5.75
N PRO A 121 14.25 -3.03 -5.40
CA PRO A 121 14.65 -3.20 -4.02
C PRO A 121 14.34 -1.93 -3.24
N PHE A 122 13.70 -2.11 -2.08
CA PHE A 122 13.44 -1.01 -1.15
C PHE A 122 13.56 -1.52 0.29
N SER A 123 14.31 -0.77 1.09
CA SER A 123 14.60 -1.11 2.48
C SER A 123 14.07 -0.04 3.42
N ARG A 124 13.15 -0.45 4.31
CA ARG A 124 12.66 0.45 5.35
C ARG A 124 13.78 0.71 6.35
N PHE A 125 14.05 1.99 6.62
CA PHE A 125 15.16 2.46 7.45
C PHE A 125 16.54 1.92 7.00
N GLY A 126 16.69 1.59 5.71
CA GLY A 126 17.92 1.02 5.15
C GLY A 126 18.27 -0.39 5.65
N ARG A 127 17.36 -1.08 6.36
CA ARG A 127 17.66 -2.36 7.01
C ARG A 127 16.64 -3.47 6.75
N ILE A 128 15.35 -3.12 6.67
CA ILE A 128 14.27 -4.11 6.57
C ILE A 128 13.86 -4.23 5.11
N LYS A 129 14.08 -5.40 4.51
CA LYS A 129 13.80 -5.66 3.10
C LYS A 129 12.31 -5.89 2.89
N ILE A 130 11.61 -4.85 2.43
CA ILE A 130 10.19 -4.94 2.10
C ILE A 130 9.92 -4.87 0.59
N GLY A 131 10.90 -4.38 -0.19
CA GLY A 131 10.80 -4.24 -1.64
C GLY A 131 9.86 -3.10 -2.03
N GLY A 132 9.79 -2.74 -3.31
CA GLY A 132 8.85 -1.76 -3.84
C GLY A 132 8.33 -2.20 -5.20
N ARG A 133 7.13 -1.77 -5.58
CA ARG A 133 6.52 -2.19 -6.84
C ARG A 133 5.59 -1.12 -7.40
N GLY A 134 5.79 -0.80 -8.67
CA GLY A 134 4.76 -0.15 -9.49
C GLY A 134 4.06 -1.18 -10.37
N THR A 135 2.81 -0.92 -10.72
CA THR A 135 2.02 -1.80 -11.60
C THR A 135 1.48 -1.00 -12.78
N LEU A 136 1.69 -1.49 -14.00
CA LEU A 136 1.15 -0.93 -15.24
C LEU A 136 0.07 -1.86 -15.77
N VAL A 137 -1.11 -1.30 -16.03
CA VAL A 137 -2.27 -2.04 -16.54
C VAL A 137 -2.71 -1.45 -17.86
N LYS A 138 -2.94 -2.31 -18.85
CA LYS A 138 -3.61 -1.98 -20.10
C LYS A 138 -5.11 -2.19 -19.97
N LEU A 139 -5.87 -1.11 -20.07
CA LEU A 139 -7.32 -1.15 -20.06
C LEU A 139 -7.85 -1.73 -21.38
N THR A 140 -9.08 -2.22 -21.37
CA THR A 140 -9.81 -2.72 -22.55
C THR A 140 -10.04 -1.63 -23.59
N SER A 141 -10.02 -0.35 -23.20
CA SER A 141 -10.02 0.81 -24.09
C SER A 141 -8.70 0.99 -24.86
N GLY A 142 -7.61 0.34 -24.42
CA GLY A 142 -6.25 0.52 -24.93
C GLY A 142 -5.42 1.55 -24.15
N SER A 143 -6.06 2.38 -23.31
CA SER A 143 -5.37 3.28 -22.37
C SER A 143 -4.53 2.51 -21.36
N LEU A 144 -3.48 3.14 -20.83
CA LEU A 144 -2.66 2.60 -19.75
C LEU A 144 -2.92 3.33 -18.43
N ALA A 145 -2.92 2.56 -17.34
CA ALA A 145 -2.96 3.06 -15.98
C ALA A 145 -1.71 2.57 -15.22
N VAL A 146 -1.00 3.47 -14.55
CA VAL A 146 0.10 3.13 -13.65
C VAL A 146 -0.30 3.35 -12.20
N PHE A 147 -0.06 2.35 -11.35
CA PHE A 147 -0.38 2.33 -9.93
C PHE A 147 0.91 2.32 -9.13
N SER A 148 1.02 3.24 -8.16
CA SER A 148 2.21 3.44 -7.32
C SER A 148 3.50 3.42 -8.14
N PRO A 149 3.65 4.33 -9.13
CA PRO A 149 4.72 4.28 -10.11
C PRO A 149 6.10 4.11 -9.45
N ALA A 150 6.95 3.27 -10.03
CA ALA A 150 8.37 3.19 -9.72
C ALA A 150 9.15 4.27 -10.50
N ALA A 151 10.48 4.31 -10.36
CA ALA A 151 11.34 5.19 -11.17
C ALA A 151 11.04 5.02 -12.67
N LEU A 152 10.96 6.14 -13.40
CA LEU A 152 10.70 6.11 -14.83
C LEU A 152 12.03 5.97 -15.57
N THR A 153 12.35 4.75 -15.97
CA THR A 153 13.59 4.39 -16.63
C THR A 153 13.39 4.15 -18.13
N GLU A 154 14.47 3.94 -18.87
CA GLU A 154 14.34 3.64 -20.31
C GLU A 154 13.67 2.27 -20.53
N GLU A 155 13.94 1.27 -19.68
CA GLU A 155 13.27 -0.03 -19.76
C GLU A 155 11.76 0.08 -19.45
N SER A 156 11.37 0.88 -18.44
CA SER A 156 9.95 1.05 -18.12
C SER A 156 9.21 1.89 -19.16
N LYS A 157 9.86 2.89 -19.77
CA LYS A 157 9.31 3.61 -20.94
C LYS A 157 9.14 2.70 -22.15
N ALA A 158 10.12 1.84 -22.46
CA ALA A 158 10.02 0.88 -23.55
C ALA A 158 8.84 -0.08 -23.35
N LYS A 159 8.61 -0.53 -22.11
CA LYS A 159 7.46 -1.37 -21.78
C LYS A 159 6.12 -0.63 -21.89
N VAL A 160 6.07 0.65 -21.53
CA VAL A 160 4.89 1.48 -21.78
C VAL A 160 4.61 1.59 -23.28
N ALA A 161 5.64 1.84 -24.10
CA ALA A 161 5.51 1.90 -25.55
C ALA A 161 5.02 0.57 -26.16
N GLU A 162 5.54 -0.56 -25.70
CA GLU A 162 5.12 -1.90 -26.11
C GLU A 162 3.63 -2.15 -25.85
N LEU A 163 3.08 -1.66 -24.74
CA LEU A 163 1.67 -1.84 -24.40
C LEU A 163 0.72 -0.85 -25.09
N GLY A 164 1.23 0.18 -25.76
CA GLY A 164 0.45 1.15 -26.53
C GLY A 164 0.82 2.62 -26.29
N GLY A 165 1.71 2.91 -25.33
CA GLY A 165 2.32 4.24 -25.13
C GLY A 165 1.46 5.29 -24.44
N GLN A 166 0.14 5.11 -24.38
CA GLN A 166 -0.78 6.13 -23.87
C GLN A 166 -1.14 5.91 -22.39
N VAL A 167 -0.32 6.44 -21.48
CA VAL A 167 -0.67 6.52 -20.05
C VAL A 167 -1.72 7.60 -19.84
N ALA A 168 -2.94 7.18 -19.48
CA ALA A 168 -4.08 8.06 -19.21
C ALA A 168 -4.33 8.25 -17.72
N TYR A 169 -3.80 7.36 -16.87
CA TYR A 169 -4.06 7.35 -15.42
C TYR A 169 -2.77 7.10 -14.63
N ILE A 170 -2.51 7.93 -13.63
CA ILE A 170 -1.41 7.79 -12.67
C ILE A 170 -2.02 7.77 -11.26
N VAL A 171 -1.90 6.65 -10.56
CA VAL A 171 -2.60 6.41 -9.30
C VAL A 171 -1.61 6.31 -8.15
N ALA A 172 -1.77 7.17 -7.14
CA ALA A 172 -1.21 6.96 -5.81
C ALA A 172 -2.13 6.00 -5.06
N LEU A 173 -1.67 4.79 -4.75
CA LEU A 173 -2.51 3.82 -4.02
C LEU A 173 -2.72 4.23 -2.57
N ASP A 174 -1.81 5.01 -1.97
CA ASP A 174 -1.92 5.45 -0.58
C ASP A 174 -1.11 6.74 -0.31
N PHE A 175 -0.88 7.05 0.95
CA PHE A 175 -0.07 8.18 1.41
C PHE A 175 1.43 8.03 1.26
N GLU A 176 1.96 6.83 1.05
CA GLU A 176 3.40 6.57 1.03
C GLU A 176 3.93 6.30 -0.39
N HIS A 177 3.06 5.90 -1.32
CA HIS A 177 3.43 5.47 -2.67
C HIS A 177 3.21 6.54 -3.74
N HIS A 178 3.86 7.70 -3.58
CA HIS A 178 3.66 8.87 -4.45
C HIS A 178 4.93 9.51 -5.01
N ILE A 179 6.11 9.04 -4.62
CA ILE A 179 7.38 9.75 -4.87
C ILE A 179 7.70 9.94 -6.36
N PHE A 180 7.25 9.05 -7.23
CA PHE A 180 7.52 9.11 -8.68
C PHE A 180 6.38 9.73 -9.50
N ILE A 181 5.29 10.18 -8.89
CA ILE A 181 4.13 10.72 -9.62
C ILE A 181 4.51 11.90 -10.53
N SER A 182 5.32 12.85 -10.03
CA SER A 182 5.70 14.04 -10.81
C SER A 182 6.52 13.69 -12.05
N GLU A 183 7.39 12.69 -11.93
CA GLU A 183 8.22 12.21 -13.04
C GLU A 183 7.36 11.59 -14.14
N TRP A 184 6.39 10.75 -13.76
CA TRP A 184 5.44 10.17 -14.70
C TRP A 184 4.48 11.21 -15.28
N ALA A 185 3.97 12.14 -14.49
CA ALA A 185 3.08 13.21 -14.94
C ALA A 185 3.78 14.15 -15.95
N LYS A 186 5.08 14.43 -15.73
CA LYS A 186 5.90 15.18 -16.69
C LYS A 186 6.04 14.44 -18.03
N GLN A 187 6.22 13.12 -18.01
CA GLN A 187 6.32 12.31 -19.23
C GLN A 187 4.98 12.17 -19.96
N TYR A 188 3.88 12.09 -19.22
CA TYR A 188 2.52 11.87 -19.73
C TYR A 188 1.59 12.99 -19.27
N PRO A 189 1.70 14.21 -19.82
CA PRO A 189 1.01 15.39 -19.31
C PRO A 189 -0.53 15.35 -19.48
N GLY A 190 -1.05 14.45 -20.31
CA GLY A 190 -2.49 14.21 -20.45
C GLY A 190 -3.07 13.24 -19.43
N ALA A 191 -2.23 12.60 -18.60
CA ALA A 191 -2.68 11.61 -17.63
C ALA A 191 -3.40 12.28 -16.45
N LYS A 192 -4.51 11.68 -16.01
CA LYS A 192 -5.18 12.06 -14.77
C LYS A 192 -4.41 11.49 -13.58
N ILE A 193 -4.10 12.34 -12.61
CA ILE A 193 -3.53 11.91 -11.33
C ILE A 193 -4.66 11.63 -10.34
N ILE A 194 -4.61 10.47 -9.69
CA ILE A 194 -5.60 9.99 -8.72
C ILE A 194 -4.92 9.69 -7.40
N GLY A 195 -5.56 10.02 -6.29
CA GLY A 195 -5.04 9.67 -4.97
C GLY A 195 -6.01 9.93 -3.82
N PRO A 196 -5.59 9.62 -2.59
CA PRO A 196 -6.41 9.81 -1.39
C PRO A 196 -6.37 11.25 -0.86
N GLU A 197 -7.41 11.63 -0.10
CA GLU A 197 -7.51 12.92 0.57
C GLU A 197 -6.33 13.20 1.50
N GLY A 198 -5.77 14.41 1.49
CA GLY A 198 -4.64 14.80 2.32
C GLY A 198 -3.26 14.53 1.69
N LEU A 199 -3.18 13.77 0.58
CA LEU A 199 -1.92 13.52 -0.12
C LEU A 199 -1.38 14.79 -0.79
N LEU A 200 -2.26 15.59 -1.39
CA LEU A 200 -1.86 16.86 -2.02
C LEU A 200 -1.21 17.80 -0.99
N GLU A 201 -1.80 17.89 0.20
CA GLU A 201 -1.29 18.67 1.33
C GLU A 201 0.04 18.12 1.87
N LYS A 202 0.22 16.79 1.88
CA LYS A 202 1.51 16.15 2.20
C LYS A 202 2.58 16.55 1.18
N ARG A 203 2.27 16.45 -0.12
CA ARG A 203 3.19 16.80 -1.21
C ARG A 203 3.57 18.28 -1.20
N ALA A 204 2.63 19.18 -0.94
CA ALA A 204 2.90 20.62 -0.82
C ALA A 204 3.89 20.97 0.29
N LYS A 205 3.93 20.17 1.37
CA LYS A 205 4.92 20.35 2.46
C LYS A 205 6.31 19.81 2.12
N GLN A 206 6.45 19.02 1.06
CA GLN A 206 7.70 18.39 0.62
C GLN A 206 8.40 19.18 -0.50
N HIS A 207 8.19 20.50 -0.59
CA HIS A 207 8.72 21.38 -1.64
C HIS A 207 10.26 21.40 -1.77
N LYS A 208 11.00 20.80 -0.83
CA LYS A 208 12.46 20.65 -0.91
C LYS A 208 12.92 19.35 -1.58
N ASP A 209 12.00 18.44 -1.86
CA ASP A 209 12.28 17.17 -2.54
C ASP A 209 12.17 17.35 -4.06
N PRO A 210 13.26 17.18 -4.84
CA PRO A 210 13.26 17.42 -6.27
C PRO A 210 12.39 16.43 -7.06
N LYS A 211 11.94 15.33 -6.45
CA LYS A 211 11.01 14.36 -7.06
C LYS A 211 9.54 14.75 -6.87
N ILE A 212 9.22 15.69 -5.99
CA ILE A 212 7.85 16.04 -5.61
C ILE A 212 7.52 17.45 -6.07
N ASN A 213 6.69 17.53 -7.10
CA ASN A 213 6.12 18.78 -7.62
C ASN A 213 4.70 19.02 -7.08
N ASN A 214 4.20 20.23 -7.30
CA ASN A 214 2.83 20.62 -7.01
C ASN A 214 1.86 20.17 -8.13
N ASP A 215 1.78 18.87 -8.37
CA ASP A 215 0.94 18.28 -9.41
C ASP A 215 -0.55 18.37 -9.03
N SER A 216 -1.42 18.62 -10.02
CA SER A 216 -2.87 18.66 -9.80
C SER A 216 -3.47 17.25 -9.82
N PHE A 217 -4.28 16.92 -8.82
CA PHE A 217 -5.00 15.66 -8.73
C PHE A 217 -6.39 15.81 -9.36
N ALA A 218 -6.64 15.07 -10.43
CA ALA A 218 -7.92 15.07 -11.13
C ALA A 218 -9.02 14.41 -10.31
N VAL A 219 -8.67 13.40 -9.50
CA VAL A 219 -9.61 12.66 -8.65
C VAL A 219 -9.00 12.48 -7.26
N VAL A 220 -9.76 12.88 -6.24
CA VAL A 220 -9.38 12.71 -4.84
C VAL A 220 -10.44 11.86 -4.13
N PHE A 221 -10.01 10.71 -3.60
CA PHE A 221 -10.85 9.85 -2.77
C PHE A 221 -10.95 10.43 -1.36
N THR A 222 -12.17 10.68 -0.90
CA THR A 222 -12.49 11.14 0.45
C THR A 222 -13.42 10.13 1.11
N LYS A 223 -13.49 10.13 2.44
CA LYS A 223 -14.47 9.30 3.16
C LYS A 223 -15.91 9.56 2.70
N ALA A 224 -16.23 10.80 2.32
CA ALA A 224 -17.57 11.20 1.91
C ALA A 224 -17.95 10.73 0.50
N ASN A 225 -16.99 10.63 -0.42
CA ASN A 225 -17.27 10.29 -1.82
C ASN A 225 -16.86 8.86 -2.23
N LYS A 226 -16.29 8.06 -1.32
CA LYS A 226 -15.63 6.78 -1.68
C LYS A 226 -16.48 5.77 -2.44
N HIS A 227 -17.81 5.85 -2.36
CA HIS A 227 -18.74 4.97 -3.07
C HIS A 227 -19.48 5.65 -4.25
N SER A 228 -19.25 6.94 -4.48
CA SER A 228 -19.89 7.72 -5.55
C SER A 228 -18.91 8.34 -6.55
N VAL A 229 -17.62 8.43 -6.18
CA VAL A 229 -16.55 8.97 -7.04
C VAL A 229 -16.33 8.11 -8.29
N LYS A 230 -16.01 8.79 -9.39
CA LYS A 230 -15.76 8.23 -10.72
C LYS A 230 -14.43 8.73 -11.25
N ILE A 231 -13.62 7.85 -11.84
CA ILE A 231 -12.29 8.21 -12.36
C ILE A 231 -12.38 8.58 -13.85
N GLY A 232 -13.15 7.80 -14.59
CA GLY A 232 -13.42 7.99 -16.02
C GLY A 232 -14.15 6.77 -16.58
N ASP A 233 -14.98 6.98 -17.59
CA ASP A 233 -15.86 5.92 -18.10
C ASP A 233 -15.10 4.66 -18.54
N ASP A 234 -13.94 4.81 -19.19
CA ASP A 234 -13.12 3.67 -19.60
C ASP A 234 -12.40 2.99 -18.43
N PHE A 235 -11.95 3.76 -17.43
CA PHE A 235 -11.36 3.20 -16.22
C PHE A 235 -12.39 2.44 -15.38
N ASP A 236 -13.56 3.05 -15.16
CA ASP A 236 -14.62 2.48 -14.32
C ASP A 236 -15.28 1.25 -14.98
N ALA A 237 -15.20 1.12 -16.32
CA ALA A 237 -15.60 -0.07 -17.04
C ALA A 237 -14.75 -1.30 -16.64
N ASP A 238 -13.46 -1.10 -16.39
CA ASP A 238 -12.50 -2.18 -16.12
C ASP A 238 -12.20 -2.40 -14.64
N PHE A 239 -12.44 -1.40 -13.79
CA PHE A 239 -12.09 -1.47 -12.37
C PHE A 239 -13.30 -1.41 -11.44
N ASP A 240 -13.26 -2.24 -10.40
CA ASP A 240 -13.89 -1.90 -9.12
C ASP A 240 -12.82 -1.31 -8.19
N TYR A 241 -13.19 -0.41 -7.28
CA TYR A 241 -12.24 0.19 -6.35
C TYR A 241 -12.88 0.53 -5.00
N GLU A 242 -12.05 0.59 -3.96
CA GLU A 242 -12.45 0.87 -2.58
C GLU A 242 -11.40 1.73 -1.89
N TYR A 243 -11.82 2.88 -1.38
CA TYR A 243 -10.98 3.71 -0.51
C TYR A 243 -11.14 3.26 0.94
N VAL A 244 -10.09 2.65 1.47
CA VAL A 244 -10.01 2.14 2.84
C VAL A 244 -9.58 3.27 3.77
N ASP A 245 -10.48 4.26 3.96
CA ASP A 245 -10.24 5.45 4.80
C ASP A 245 -9.88 5.11 6.26
N GLY A 246 -10.25 3.91 6.73
CA GLY A 246 -9.89 3.41 8.05
C GLY A 246 -8.47 2.84 8.18
N HIS A 247 -7.73 2.70 7.08
CA HIS A 247 -6.33 2.27 7.08
C HIS A 247 -5.38 3.44 7.41
N ALA A 248 -4.28 3.16 8.10
CA ALA A 248 -3.31 4.16 8.55
C ALA A 248 -2.71 4.99 7.41
N ASN A 249 -2.54 4.39 6.23
CA ASN A 249 -2.01 5.06 5.05
C ASN A 249 -3.08 5.55 4.08
N LYS A 250 -4.37 5.40 4.39
CA LYS A 250 -5.47 5.78 3.48
C LYS A 250 -5.37 5.08 2.12
N GLU A 251 -5.43 3.76 2.14
CA GLU A 251 -5.31 2.89 0.96
C GLU A 251 -6.47 3.06 -0.02
N ILE A 252 -6.18 2.95 -1.31
CA ILE A 252 -7.14 2.77 -2.38
C ILE A 252 -6.82 1.46 -3.07
N VAL A 253 -7.72 0.49 -2.97
CA VAL A 253 -7.57 -0.83 -3.57
C VAL A 253 -8.32 -0.89 -4.88
N PHE A 254 -7.71 -1.48 -5.90
CA PHE A 254 -8.30 -1.63 -7.23
C PHE A 254 -8.42 -3.11 -7.59
N HIS A 255 -9.59 -3.52 -8.10
CA HIS A 255 -9.81 -4.82 -8.73
C HIS A 255 -9.94 -4.62 -10.24
N TYR A 256 -8.90 -5.01 -10.97
CA TYR A 256 -8.94 -5.09 -12.42
C TYR A 256 -9.76 -6.31 -12.83
N LYS A 257 -11.00 -6.06 -13.27
CA LYS A 257 -11.99 -7.09 -13.59
C LYS A 257 -11.56 -8.01 -14.75
N PRO A 258 -11.00 -7.52 -15.87
CA PRO A 258 -10.69 -8.36 -17.03
C PRO A 258 -9.78 -9.55 -16.70
N ASP A 259 -8.73 -9.31 -15.90
CA ASP A 259 -7.75 -10.34 -15.55
C ASP A 259 -7.89 -10.85 -14.10
N ARG A 260 -8.92 -10.40 -13.36
CA ARG A 260 -9.19 -10.81 -11.98
C ARG A 260 -8.02 -10.52 -11.03
N VAL A 261 -7.42 -9.34 -11.16
CA VAL A 261 -6.23 -8.91 -10.40
C VAL A 261 -6.62 -7.86 -9.36
N LEU A 262 -6.27 -8.10 -8.10
CA LEU A 262 -6.34 -7.11 -7.03
C LEU A 262 -5.00 -6.38 -6.93
N ILE A 263 -5.03 -5.05 -6.91
CA ILE A 263 -3.86 -4.18 -6.80
C ILE A 263 -4.03 -3.33 -5.54
N GLU A 264 -3.04 -3.36 -4.65
CA GLU A 264 -3.04 -2.68 -3.37
C GLU A 264 -1.62 -2.27 -2.96
N ALA A 265 -1.49 -1.30 -2.06
CA ALA A 265 -0.18 -0.87 -1.57
C ALA A 265 0.21 -1.57 -0.27
N ASP A 266 -0.20 -1.00 0.85
CA ASP A 266 0.16 -1.41 2.20
C ASP A 266 -1.01 -2.08 2.95
N LEU A 267 -2.09 -2.45 2.27
CA LEU A 267 -3.21 -3.11 2.92
C LEU A 267 -2.76 -4.47 3.47
N MET A 268 -1.98 -5.23 2.70
CA MET A 268 -1.23 -6.36 3.24
C MET A 268 0.12 -6.55 2.55
N PHE A 269 1.09 -7.11 3.26
CA PHE A 269 2.36 -7.49 2.63
C PHE A 269 2.35 -8.97 2.26
N ASN A 270 3.27 -9.38 1.40
CA ASN A 270 3.57 -10.78 1.18
C ASN A 270 5.09 -11.04 1.23
N LEU A 271 5.70 -10.80 2.39
CA LEU A 271 7.14 -11.01 2.57
C LEU A 271 7.49 -12.50 2.66
N PRO A 272 8.71 -12.91 2.27
CA PRO A 272 9.85 -12.10 1.81
C PRO A 272 9.66 -11.44 0.42
N ALA A 273 10.37 -10.33 0.18
CA ALA A 273 10.38 -9.60 -1.09
C ALA A 273 11.39 -10.22 -2.09
N VAL A 274 11.19 -11.49 -2.47
CA VAL A 274 12.19 -12.25 -3.25
C VAL A 274 12.39 -11.66 -4.63
N GLU A 275 11.30 -11.42 -5.37
CA GLU A 275 11.37 -10.89 -6.72
C GLU A 275 12.00 -9.49 -6.75
N GLN A 276 11.58 -8.65 -5.81
CA GLN A 276 12.02 -7.25 -5.67
C GLN A 276 13.51 -7.11 -5.34
N TYR A 277 14.13 -8.15 -4.81
CA TYR A 277 15.58 -8.20 -4.52
C TYR A 277 16.34 -9.16 -5.43
N SER A 278 15.71 -9.76 -6.45
CA SER A 278 16.32 -10.83 -7.24
C SER A 278 17.51 -10.36 -8.10
N ARG A 279 17.53 -9.09 -8.53
CA ARG A 279 18.65 -8.46 -9.25
C ARG A 279 19.70 -7.82 -8.34
N VAL A 280 19.47 -7.76 -7.02
CA VAL A 280 20.47 -7.25 -6.07
C VAL A 280 21.50 -8.35 -5.79
N PRO A 281 22.81 -8.09 -5.88
CA PRO A 281 23.83 -9.07 -5.46
C PRO A 281 23.67 -9.45 -3.98
N ASP A 282 23.83 -10.73 -3.63
CA ASP A 282 23.57 -11.21 -2.26
C ASP A 282 24.38 -10.48 -1.18
N GLY A 283 25.63 -10.10 -1.47
CA GLY A 283 26.48 -9.33 -0.56
C GLY A 283 26.02 -7.89 -0.29
N GLN A 284 25.09 -7.38 -1.10
CA GLN A 284 24.54 -6.01 -0.99
C GLN A 284 23.13 -5.99 -0.38
N LYS A 285 22.50 -7.16 -0.19
CA LYS A 285 21.16 -7.24 0.42
C LYS A 285 21.25 -6.91 1.91
N PRO A 286 20.48 -5.94 2.42
CA PRO A 286 20.37 -5.69 3.85
C PRO A 286 19.89 -6.95 4.57
N GLY A 287 20.24 -7.12 5.84
CA GLY A 287 19.91 -8.34 6.56
C GLY A 287 20.06 -8.20 8.07
N GLY A 288 19.96 -9.32 8.76
CA GLY A 288 20.09 -9.41 10.21
C GLY A 288 18.83 -9.95 10.88
N LEU A 289 18.89 -10.08 12.22
CA LEU A 289 17.82 -10.70 13.00
C LEU A 289 16.51 -9.91 12.91
N ALA A 290 16.57 -8.58 12.97
CA ALA A 290 15.39 -7.72 12.88
C ALA A 290 14.68 -7.84 11.52
N ASP A 291 15.44 -7.89 10.43
CA ASP A 291 14.93 -8.11 9.07
C ASP A 291 14.26 -9.48 8.92
N ARG A 292 14.92 -10.55 9.37
CA ARG A 292 14.34 -11.91 9.37
C ARG A 292 13.06 -12.00 10.20
N LEU A 293 13.05 -11.39 11.39
CA LEU A 293 11.86 -11.36 12.24
C LEU A 293 10.73 -10.61 11.55
N PHE A 294 11.00 -9.42 11.01
CA PHE A 294 9.97 -8.62 10.32
C PHE A 294 9.38 -9.38 9.13
N GLN A 295 10.23 -9.95 8.26
CA GLN A 295 9.79 -10.77 7.14
C GLN A 295 8.90 -11.94 7.58
N SER A 296 9.27 -12.63 8.67
CA SER A 296 8.45 -13.72 9.21
C SER A 296 7.08 -13.27 9.75
N THR A 297 7.00 -12.07 10.32
CA THR A 297 5.75 -11.52 10.88
C THR A 297 4.82 -10.93 9.82
N GLN A 298 5.40 -10.46 8.71
CA GLN A 298 4.69 -9.90 7.55
C GLN A 298 4.67 -10.89 6.37
N SER A 299 4.75 -12.18 6.67
CA SER A 299 4.56 -13.26 5.71
C SER A 299 3.13 -13.78 5.76
N THR A 300 2.65 -14.26 4.62
CA THR A 300 1.37 -14.95 4.50
C THR A 300 1.44 -16.44 4.83
N ALA A 301 2.63 -16.96 5.20
CA ALA A 301 2.82 -18.36 5.59
C ALA A 301 2.05 -18.73 6.89
N GLY A 302 1.71 -20.03 7.02
CA GLY A 302 0.95 -20.54 8.16
C GLY A 302 -0.40 -19.83 8.34
N ASP A 303 -0.77 -19.54 9.60
CA ASP A 303 -2.04 -18.90 9.97
C ASP A 303 -2.06 -17.37 9.77
N ALA A 304 -0.93 -16.77 9.37
CA ALA A 304 -0.75 -15.32 9.23
C ALA A 304 -1.15 -14.50 10.49
N THR A 305 -1.05 -15.10 11.69
CA THR A 305 -1.53 -14.49 12.95
C THR A 305 -0.84 -13.16 13.26
N TRP A 306 0.44 -13.01 12.96
CA TRP A 306 1.15 -11.75 13.19
C TRP A 306 0.71 -10.65 12.23
N MET A 307 0.41 -10.98 10.97
CA MET A 307 -0.17 -10.04 10.02
C MET A 307 -1.59 -9.62 10.44
N LYS A 308 -2.42 -10.57 10.91
CA LYS A 308 -3.74 -10.25 11.51
C LYS A 308 -3.59 -9.24 12.66
N ARG A 309 -2.61 -9.44 13.55
CA ARG A 309 -2.32 -8.51 14.65
C ARG A 309 -1.84 -7.15 14.15
N PHE A 310 -0.93 -7.14 13.18
CA PHE A 310 -0.43 -5.91 12.57
C PHE A 310 -1.58 -5.09 11.99
N ASN A 311 -2.43 -5.71 11.17
CA ASN A 311 -3.61 -5.06 10.59
C ASN A 311 -4.58 -4.56 11.66
N TRP A 312 -4.89 -5.41 12.65
CA TRP A 312 -5.89 -5.09 13.66
C TRP A 312 -5.49 -4.01 14.66
N TYR A 313 -4.21 -3.98 15.05
CA TYR A 313 -3.71 -3.12 16.12
C TYR A 313 -2.91 -1.91 15.63
N LEU A 314 -2.21 -2.01 14.51
CA LEU A 314 -1.29 -0.97 14.05
C LEU A 314 -1.87 -0.16 12.89
N THR A 315 -2.45 -0.82 11.88
CA THR A 315 -2.90 -0.12 10.67
C THR A 315 -4.38 0.24 10.65
N ALA A 316 -5.26 -0.47 11.37
CA ALA A 316 -6.67 -0.10 11.48
C ALA A 316 -6.91 1.10 12.43
N LYS A 317 -6.90 2.33 11.89
CA LYS A 317 -7.17 3.57 12.65
C LYS A 317 -8.67 3.79 12.87
N ASP A 318 -9.50 3.45 11.89
CA ASP A 318 -10.95 3.33 12.03
C ASP A 318 -11.34 1.89 11.66
N ARG A 319 -11.42 1.04 12.70
CA ARG A 319 -11.65 -0.40 12.52
C ARG A 319 -13.03 -0.72 11.95
N PRO A 320 -14.15 -0.11 12.40
CA PRO A 320 -15.44 -0.27 11.75
C PRO A 320 -15.39 0.05 10.26
N SER A 321 -14.83 1.20 9.86
CA SER A 321 -14.71 1.56 8.44
C SER A 321 -13.86 0.56 7.65
N LEU A 322 -12.69 0.17 8.20
CA LEU A 322 -11.83 -0.83 7.55
C LEU A 322 -12.51 -2.20 7.41
N ASN A 323 -13.30 -2.63 8.41
CA ASN A 323 -14.07 -3.88 8.32
C ASN A 323 -15.08 -3.83 7.17
N GLU A 324 -15.75 -2.70 6.95
CA GLU A 324 -16.70 -2.52 5.85
C GLU A 324 -15.99 -2.59 4.50
N SER A 325 -14.87 -1.86 4.33
CA SER A 325 -14.05 -1.91 3.12
C SER A 325 -13.53 -3.32 2.82
N VAL A 326 -13.00 -4.02 3.83
CA VAL A 326 -12.52 -5.41 3.69
C VAL A 326 -13.65 -6.35 3.23
N LYS A 327 -14.87 -6.21 3.79
CA LYS A 327 -16.02 -7.02 3.37
C LYS A 327 -16.44 -6.72 1.94
N ARG A 328 -16.35 -5.47 1.50
CA ARG A 328 -16.62 -5.07 0.11
C ARG A 328 -15.59 -5.65 -0.84
N ILE A 329 -14.29 -5.53 -0.53
CA ILE A 329 -13.21 -6.14 -1.31
C ILE A 329 -13.38 -7.68 -1.36
N ASP A 330 -13.84 -8.30 -0.27
CA ASP A 330 -14.12 -9.74 -0.25
C ASP A 330 -15.27 -10.18 -1.20
N GLN A 331 -16.09 -9.27 -1.71
CA GLN A 331 -17.12 -9.59 -2.71
C GLN A 331 -16.58 -9.65 -4.14
N TRP A 332 -15.42 -9.04 -4.42
CA TRP A 332 -14.85 -8.98 -5.76
C TRP A 332 -14.23 -10.32 -6.20
N ASP A 333 -14.23 -10.59 -7.50
CA ASP A 333 -13.79 -11.88 -8.04
C ASP A 333 -12.33 -11.83 -8.53
N PHE A 334 -11.38 -11.82 -7.60
CA PHE A 334 -9.94 -11.81 -7.90
C PHE A 334 -9.27 -13.16 -7.60
N THR A 335 -8.29 -13.54 -8.43
CA THR A 335 -7.45 -14.74 -8.29
C THR A 335 -5.98 -14.41 -8.08
N THR A 336 -5.58 -13.19 -8.41
CA THR A 336 -4.22 -12.67 -8.26
C THR A 336 -4.25 -11.41 -7.39
N LEU A 337 -3.26 -11.21 -6.53
CA LEU A 337 -3.07 -10.01 -5.70
C LEU A 337 -1.63 -9.51 -5.83
N ILE A 338 -1.50 -8.24 -6.19
CA ILE A 338 -0.24 -7.53 -6.39
C ILE A 338 -0.09 -6.48 -5.28
N PRO A 339 0.74 -6.75 -4.24
CA PRO A 339 1.07 -5.76 -3.21
C PRO A 339 2.24 -4.87 -3.66
N CYS A 340 2.35 -3.67 -3.08
CA CYS A 340 3.57 -2.86 -3.24
C CYS A 340 4.79 -3.51 -2.57
N HIS A 341 4.58 -4.27 -1.48
CA HIS A 341 5.62 -4.87 -0.66
C HIS A 341 5.48 -6.39 -0.58
N GLY A 342 6.49 -7.12 -1.08
CA GLY A 342 6.49 -8.58 -1.15
C GLY A 342 6.16 -9.14 -2.52
N ASP A 343 6.10 -10.47 -2.59
CA ASP A 343 5.86 -11.20 -3.84
C ASP A 343 4.38 -11.20 -4.23
N VAL A 344 4.10 -11.28 -5.54
CA VAL A 344 2.74 -11.41 -6.06
C VAL A 344 2.12 -12.75 -5.62
N ILE A 345 0.85 -12.73 -5.24
CA ILE A 345 0.08 -13.94 -4.90
C ILE A 345 -0.74 -14.34 -6.12
N GLU A 346 -0.47 -15.51 -6.71
CA GLU A 346 -1.11 -15.97 -7.94
C GLU A 346 -1.95 -17.24 -7.68
N GLY A 347 -3.16 -17.29 -8.25
CA GLY A 347 -4.04 -18.47 -8.24
C GLY A 347 -4.92 -18.66 -7.00
N ASN A 348 -4.45 -18.27 -5.81
CA ASN A 348 -5.19 -18.43 -4.54
C ASN A 348 -5.32 -17.13 -3.73
N ALA A 349 -5.22 -15.98 -4.39
CA ALA A 349 -5.23 -14.67 -3.72
C ALA A 349 -6.46 -14.45 -2.83
N LYS A 350 -7.64 -14.94 -3.23
CA LYS A 350 -8.87 -14.80 -2.45
C LYS A 350 -8.80 -15.49 -1.10
N ASP A 351 -8.30 -16.72 -1.07
CA ASP A 351 -8.14 -17.48 0.17
C ASP A 351 -7.09 -16.84 1.06
N MET A 352 -6.02 -16.30 0.45
CA MET A 352 -4.99 -15.59 1.19
C MET A 352 -5.50 -14.30 1.82
N PHE A 353 -6.25 -13.51 1.07
CA PHE A 353 -6.91 -12.30 1.55
C PHE A 353 -7.85 -12.62 2.73
N ARG A 354 -8.72 -13.62 2.58
CA ARG A 354 -9.62 -14.07 3.65
C ARG A 354 -8.89 -14.55 4.89
N LYS A 355 -7.76 -15.23 4.72
CA LYS A 355 -6.91 -15.66 5.82
C LYS A 355 -6.32 -14.45 6.55
N VAL A 356 -5.71 -13.50 5.84
CA VAL A 356 -5.07 -12.32 6.45
C VAL A 356 -6.10 -11.40 7.12
N PHE A 357 -7.26 -11.22 6.51
CA PHE A 357 -8.31 -10.33 7.00
C PHE A 357 -9.43 -11.02 7.79
N GLN A 358 -9.23 -12.27 8.22
CA GLN A 358 -10.23 -13.05 8.94
C GLN A 358 -10.88 -12.29 10.11
N TRP A 359 -10.07 -11.58 10.92
CA TRP A 359 -10.58 -10.82 12.06
C TRP A 359 -11.46 -9.64 11.64
N HIS A 360 -11.10 -8.95 10.56
CA HIS A 360 -11.88 -7.84 10.01
C HIS A 360 -13.19 -8.32 9.37
N LEU A 361 -13.16 -9.45 8.66
CA LEU A 361 -14.35 -10.10 8.08
C LEU A 361 -15.34 -10.53 9.17
N GLN A 362 -14.84 -11.07 10.28
CA GLN A 362 -15.66 -11.50 11.43
C GLN A 362 -16.05 -10.34 12.36
N GLY A 363 -15.38 -9.18 12.24
CA GLY A 363 -15.52 -8.06 13.16
C GLY A 363 -14.97 -8.31 14.57
N LYS A 364 -14.18 -9.37 14.77
CA LYS A 364 -13.60 -9.77 16.06
C LYS A 364 -12.33 -10.61 15.89
N LYS A 365 -11.48 -10.62 16.91
CA LYS A 365 -10.22 -11.38 16.99
C LYS A 365 -10.40 -12.84 17.38
#